data_AF-H2CKP7-F1
#
_entry.id   AF-H2CKP7-F1
#
_cell.length_a   1.000
_cell.length_b   1.000
_cell.length_c   1.000
_cell.angle_alpha   90.00
_cell.angle_beta   90.00
_cell.angle_gamma   90.00
#
_symmetry.space_group_name_H-M   'P 1'
#
loop_
_entity.id
_entity.type
_entity.pdbx_description
1 polymer ?
#
loop_
_entity_poly.entity_id
_entity_poly.type
_entity_poly.pdbx_seq_one_letter_code
_entity_poly.pdbx_strand_id
1 'polypeptide(L)'
;MRMLNMALLIPICLTIACNSEMDMDKLLFPGKTPAKPVVLSTTPLDGVAGFPSETPVSILFNMPMDKQKTQDAFRLSSSTGQVEGSFNWEWSRLSFQSRSPLKAGKYTLSLSSTAESEEGVDLGSDHVVNFYVGNDVDAPRFLSSTPTSGALDVAPASTIRLTFSEPIAFSSLADGLQVSPAFGYVISLENGGADIVLTPSNPLPVGTIRITLNQGLTDTTGNKLMNEATIAFTVGSDFIAPGVLSVRSGTQTLTENLLVAGIHKSNAIEIRFSEAMNRISVEDSIQLSPAASLLFTWVSDEEVHISTLLEPETRYEIRIGSTARDLEGNSLERTAKFPFLTDHPDSVRPRLIEVRQFASTAASIPCTDNASRGAPLTALEPMDLVDTSQWIDDNLTDGAKTCVLQFRFLFNNEMIRASLVDSFSTSVVLHPTGDLISLQVHDLEMDLADNRVMIIHLSGVFPPKGIGETPIMRFTVEGGDSGARDINGNTMSEDAHVYVSY
;
A
#
# COMPACT_ATOMS: atom_id res chain seq x y z
N MET A 1 126.54 -11.69 -3.53
CA MET A 1 125.74 -12.84 -3.97
C MET A 1 124.46 -12.29 -4.60
N ARG A 2 124.31 -12.48 -5.93
CA ARG A 2 123.09 -12.32 -6.78
C ARG A 2 122.33 -10.98 -6.76
N MET A 3 122.40 -10.22 -7.87
CA MET A 3 121.42 -10.09 -8.97
C MET A 3 120.19 -9.23 -8.59
N LEU A 4 120.12 -7.96 -9.03
CA LEU A 4 119.63 -7.42 -10.33
C LEU A 4 118.09 -7.39 -10.43
N ASN A 5 117.51 -6.19 -10.50
CA ASN A 5 116.47 -5.89 -11.50
C ASN A 5 116.31 -4.39 -11.77
N MET A 6 115.97 -4.12 -13.02
CA MET A 6 116.13 -2.90 -13.82
C MET A 6 114.76 -2.34 -14.25
N ALA A 7 114.75 -1.06 -14.67
CA ALA A 7 113.73 -0.27 -15.44
C ALA A 7 113.19 0.93 -14.62
N LEU A 8 113.53 2.22 -14.86
CA LEU A 8 113.55 3.12 -16.03
C LEU A 8 112.15 3.65 -16.45
N LEU A 9 111.85 4.94 -16.20
CA LEU A 9 111.45 6.01 -17.18
C LEU A 9 110.86 7.31 -16.53
N ILE A 10 111.65 8.40 -16.50
CA ILE A 10 111.50 9.84 -16.93
C ILE A 10 110.08 10.41 -17.25
N PRO A 11 109.77 11.75 -17.18
CA PRO A 11 110.04 12.89 -16.25
C PRO A 11 108.72 13.66 -15.88
N ILE A 12 108.74 14.86 -15.25
CA ILE A 12 107.89 16.03 -15.61
C ILE A 12 108.39 17.31 -14.92
N CYS A 13 108.40 18.37 -15.72
CA CYS A 13 108.76 19.77 -15.48
C CYS A 13 107.85 20.48 -14.45
N LEU A 14 108.40 21.33 -13.58
CA LEU A 14 107.63 22.36 -12.88
C LEU A 14 108.40 23.69 -12.88
N THR A 15 107.95 24.62 -13.72
CA THR A 15 108.34 26.03 -13.71
C THR A 15 107.59 26.76 -12.60
N ILE A 16 108.30 27.34 -11.63
CA ILE A 16 107.73 28.26 -10.64
C ILE A 16 107.87 29.67 -11.21
N ALA A 17 106.73 30.25 -11.62
CA ALA A 17 106.61 31.66 -11.99
C ALA A 17 106.04 32.45 -10.81
N CYS A 18 106.65 33.60 -10.56
CA CYS A 18 106.12 34.71 -9.75
C CYS A 18 104.68 35.06 -10.19
N ASN A 19 103.80 35.33 -9.22
CA ASN A 19 102.90 36.48 -9.20
C ASN A 19 102.11 36.49 -7.88
N SER A 20 102.60 37.25 -6.91
CA SER A 20 101.84 37.65 -5.73
C SER A 20 101.53 39.15 -5.84
N GLU A 21 100.62 39.52 -6.74
CA GLU A 21 99.87 40.75 -6.59
C GLU A 21 98.77 40.48 -5.56
N MET A 22 99.15 40.66 -4.30
CA MET A 22 98.20 40.72 -3.21
C MET A 22 97.47 42.06 -3.35
N ASP A 23 96.22 41.95 -3.82
CA ASP A 23 95.25 42.98 -4.15
C ASP A 23 95.18 44.13 -3.13
N MET A 24 96.03 45.14 -3.35
CA MET A 24 96.12 46.38 -2.56
C MET A 24 94.89 47.29 -2.74
N ASP A 25 93.99 47.00 -3.69
CA ASP A 25 92.74 47.74 -3.91
C ASP A 25 91.71 47.48 -2.81
N LYS A 26 91.79 46.33 -2.10
CA LYS A 26 90.88 46.00 -0.98
C LYS A 26 91.20 46.75 0.32
N LEU A 27 92.37 47.38 0.42
CA LEU A 27 92.81 48.09 1.64
C LEU A 27 92.55 49.60 1.59
N LEU A 28 92.31 50.18 0.41
CA LEU A 28 92.12 51.63 0.21
C LEU A 28 90.65 52.06 0.11
N PHE A 29 89.73 51.10 -0.06
CA PHE A 29 88.28 51.30 0.06
C PHE A 29 87.71 50.16 0.90
N PRO A 30 87.33 50.36 2.18
CA PRO A 30 86.47 49.39 2.84
C PRO A 30 85.17 49.34 2.04
N GLY A 31 85.01 48.31 1.21
CA GLY A 31 83.79 48.07 0.45
C GLY A 31 82.62 48.15 1.43
N LYS A 32 81.71 49.10 1.19
CA LYS A 32 80.46 49.21 1.95
C LYS A 32 79.84 47.82 1.96
N THR A 33 79.71 47.20 3.14
CA THR A 33 79.02 45.92 3.25
C THR A 33 77.65 46.09 2.57
N PRO A 34 77.33 45.32 1.52
CA PRO A 34 76.12 45.56 0.76
C PRO A 34 74.92 45.45 1.71
N ALA A 35 74.02 46.42 1.64
CA ALA A 35 72.91 46.48 2.58
C ALA A 35 71.96 45.30 2.31
N LYS A 36 71.49 44.65 3.38
CA LYS A 36 70.57 43.52 3.27
C LYS A 36 69.17 44.00 2.85
N PRO A 37 68.49 43.31 1.93
CA PRO A 37 67.10 43.63 1.62
C PRO A 37 66.19 43.36 2.83
N VAL A 38 65.19 44.21 3.01
CA VAL A 38 64.20 44.14 4.09
C VAL A 38 62.82 44.44 3.52
N VAL A 39 61.82 43.64 3.93
CA VAL A 39 60.41 43.92 3.65
C VAL A 39 59.95 45.08 4.53
N LEU A 40 59.54 46.18 3.90
CA LEU A 40 59.00 47.36 4.58
C LEU A 40 57.50 47.24 4.85
N SER A 41 56.75 46.64 3.93
CA SER A 41 55.30 46.43 4.08
C SER A 41 54.80 45.31 3.19
N THR A 42 53.73 44.65 3.62
CA THR A 42 52.97 43.72 2.78
C THR A 42 51.50 44.12 2.78
N THR A 43 50.84 43.90 1.65
CA THR A 43 49.39 44.03 1.51
C THR A 43 48.89 42.71 0.94
N PRO A 44 48.01 41.97 1.63
CA PRO A 44 47.43 42.27 2.95
C PRO A 44 48.45 42.22 4.10
N LEU A 45 48.07 42.76 5.26
CA LEU A 45 48.78 42.54 6.53
C LEU A 45 48.48 41.14 7.06
N ASP A 46 49.37 40.61 7.90
CA ASP A 46 49.16 39.31 8.55
C ASP A 46 47.91 39.33 9.44
N GLY A 47 47.11 38.28 9.33
CA GLY A 47 45.85 38.07 10.03
C GLY A 47 44.64 38.83 9.46
N VAL A 48 44.79 39.63 8.39
CA VAL A 48 43.66 40.40 7.84
C VAL A 48 42.56 39.46 7.33
N ALA A 49 41.33 39.72 7.75
CA ALA A 49 40.12 39.13 7.18
C ALA A 49 39.46 40.11 6.19
N GLY A 50 38.64 39.58 5.28
CA GLY A 50 37.93 40.43 4.33
C GLY A 50 38.77 40.99 3.19
N PHE A 51 39.90 40.36 2.88
CA PHE A 51 40.71 40.80 1.75
C PHE A 51 39.91 40.64 0.44
N PRO A 52 39.79 41.70 -0.40
CA PRO A 52 38.96 41.61 -1.59
C PRO A 52 39.54 40.63 -2.62
N SER A 53 38.68 39.81 -3.22
CA SER A 53 39.06 38.67 -4.07
C SER A 53 39.85 39.03 -5.33
N GLU A 54 39.78 40.28 -5.80
CA GLU A 54 40.45 40.75 -7.02
C GLU A 54 41.64 41.69 -6.75
N THR A 55 41.89 42.04 -5.48
CA THR A 55 42.97 42.96 -5.12
C THR A 55 44.33 42.25 -5.21
N PRO A 56 45.35 42.82 -5.88
CA PRO A 56 46.68 42.23 -5.93
C PRO A 56 47.31 42.23 -4.54
N VAL A 57 48.08 41.17 -4.25
CA VAL A 57 48.96 41.17 -3.07
C VAL A 57 50.26 41.88 -3.43
N SER A 58 50.83 42.66 -2.52
CA SER A 58 52.08 43.38 -2.79
C SER A 58 53.06 43.36 -1.62
N ILE A 59 54.35 43.40 -1.94
CA ILE A 59 55.48 43.47 -1.01
C ILE A 59 56.33 44.68 -1.41
N LEU A 60 56.61 45.56 -0.46
CA LEU A 60 57.52 46.69 -0.63
C LEU A 60 58.84 46.39 0.05
N PHE A 61 59.95 46.54 -0.67
CA PHE A 61 61.30 46.38 -0.14
C PHE A 61 61.98 47.73 0.08
N ASN A 62 62.97 47.77 0.97
CA ASN A 62 63.80 48.95 1.23
C ASN A 62 64.79 49.27 0.10
N MET A 63 64.93 48.39 -0.88
CA MET A 63 65.86 48.52 -2.00
C MET A 63 65.39 47.76 -3.25
N PRO A 64 65.98 48.02 -4.43
CA PRO A 64 65.75 47.20 -5.63
C PRO A 64 66.12 45.73 -5.42
N MET A 65 65.31 44.84 -5.97
CA MET A 65 65.46 43.38 -5.86
C MET A 65 65.77 42.75 -7.22
N ASP A 66 66.48 41.62 -7.23
CA ASP A 66 66.56 40.76 -8.42
C ASP A 66 65.15 40.21 -8.70
N LYS A 67 64.57 40.67 -9.81
CA LYS A 67 63.18 40.39 -10.13
C LYS A 67 62.92 38.91 -10.35
N GLN A 68 63.83 38.18 -10.98
CA GLN A 68 63.62 36.77 -11.32
C GLN A 68 63.77 35.90 -10.07
N LYS A 69 64.86 36.06 -9.32
CA LYS A 69 65.09 35.31 -8.08
C LYS A 69 64.02 35.58 -7.03
N THR A 70 63.55 36.83 -6.91
CA THR A 70 62.48 37.17 -5.98
C THR A 70 61.15 36.54 -6.37
N GLN A 71 60.83 36.47 -7.67
CA GLN A 71 59.62 35.78 -8.15
C GLN A 71 59.70 34.27 -7.93
N ASP A 72 60.87 33.66 -8.16
CA ASP A 72 61.10 32.23 -7.92
C ASP A 72 60.97 31.87 -6.42
N ALA A 73 61.34 32.82 -5.55
CA ALA A 73 61.21 32.73 -4.10
C ALA A 73 59.79 33.03 -3.56
N PHE A 74 58.87 33.54 -4.40
CA PHE A 74 57.51 33.89 -4.00
C PHE A 74 56.54 32.71 -4.18
N ARG A 75 55.67 32.52 -3.18
CA ARG A 75 54.53 31.61 -3.25
C ARG A 75 53.29 32.27 -2.63
N LEU A 76 52.16 32.09 -3.28
CA LEU A 76 50.83 32.32 -2.70
C LEU A 76 50.08 30.99 -2.75
N SER A 77 49.51 30.55 -1.63
CA SER A 77 48.87 29.24 -1.52
C SER A 77 47.57 29.30 -0.72
N SER A 78 46.70 28.32 -0.95
CA SER A 78 45.45 28.08 -0.24
C SER A 78 45.27 26.59 0.04
N SER A 79 44.13 26.19 0.62
CA SER A 79 43.79 24.77 0.81
C SER A 79 43.71 23.97 -0.49
N THR A 80 43.52 24.62 -1.64
CA THR A 80 43.46 23.96 -2.96
C THR A 80 44.81 23.94 -3.68
N GLY A 81 45.89 24.43 -3.06
CA GLY A 81 47.23 24.48 -3.64
C GLY A 81 47.72 25.89 -3.96
N GLN A 82 48.76 25.96 -4.80
CA GLN A 82 49.41 27.21 -5.21
C GLN A 82 48.47 28.05 -6.12
N VAL A 83 48.46 29.36 -5.90
CA VAL A 83 47.70 30.32 -6.69
C VAL A 83 48.54 30.79 -7.87
N GLU A 84 47.99 30.64 -9.06
CA GLU A 84 48.62 31.11 -10.30
C GLU A 84 48.30 32.58 -10.58
N GLY A 85 49.27 33.30 -11.15
CA GLY A 85 49.13 34.74 -11.40
C GLY A 85 50.28 35.33 -12.19
N SER A 86 50.34 36.66 -12.20
CA SER A 86 51.37 37.44 -12.86
C SER A 86 51.98 38.46 -11.90
N PHE A 87 53.26 38.76 -12.13
CA PHE A 87 54.00 39.74 -11.35
C PHE A 87 54.09 41.06 -12.09
N ASN A 88 53.94 42.16 -11.35
CA ASN A 88 54.23 43.52 -11.78
C ASN A 88 55.22 44.16 -10.81
N TRP A 89 56.16 44.94 -11.34
CA TRP A 89 57.20 45.59 -10.54
C TRP A 89 57.14 47.10 -10.72
N GLU A 90 57.09 47.81 -9.61
CA GLU A 90 57.22 49.27 -9.55
C GLU A 90 58.33 49.63 -8.58
N TRP A 91 59.52 49.93 -9.13
CA TRP A 91 60.74 50.18 -8.33
C TRP A 91 61.05 49.01 -7.40
N SER A 92 60.98 49.21 -6.08
CA SER A 92 61.17 48.18 -5.06
C SER A 92 59.87 47.54 -4.57
N ARG A 93 58.76 47.68 -5.32
CA ARG A 93 57.48 47.03 -5.03
C ARG A 93 57.23 45.87 -5.99
N LEU A 94 57.03 44.68 -5.42
CA LEU A 94 56.49 43.51 -6.10
C LEU A 94 54.99 43.45 -5.89
N SER A 95 54.21 43.38 -6.97
CA SER A 95 52.76 43.14 -6.93
C SER A 95 52.46 41.83 -7.67
N PHE A 96 51.66 40.96 -7.06
CA PHE A 96 51.19 39.71 -7.67
C PHE A 96 49.67 39.79 -7.87
N GLN A 97 49.25 39.69 -9.12
CA GLN A 97 47.85 39.63 -9.51
C GLN A 97 47.48 38.17 -9.79
N SER A 98 46.47 37.65 -9.08
CA SER A 98 45.98 36.30 -9.35
C SER A 98 45.33 36.22 -10.74
N ARG A 99 45.48 35.09 -11.43
CA ARG A 99 44.88 34.85 -12.75
C ARG A 99 43.35 34.81 -12.71
N SER A 100 42.78 34.45 -11.57
CA SER A 100 41.35 34.41 -11.32
C SER A 100 41.05 35.00 -9.94
N PRO A 101 39.83 35.52 -9.71
CA PRO A 101 39.43 36.00 -8.39
C PRO A 101 39.67 34.93 -7.32
N LEU A 102 40.25 35.35 -6.20
CA LEU A 102 40.48 34.48 -5.05
C LEU A 102 39.13 34.06 -4.46
N LYS A 103 38.99 32.78 -4.10
CA LYS A 103 37.78 32.26 -3.44
C LYS A 103 37.80 32.63 -1.96
N ALA A 104 36.65 32.59 -1.30
CA ALA A 104 36.60 32.76 0.15
C ALA A 104 37.48 31.70 0.85
N GLY A 105 38.22 32.11 1.88
CA GLY A 105 39.05 31.21 2.67
C GLY A 105 40.43 31.76 3.03
N LYS A 106 41.22 30.92 3.69
CA LYS A 106 42.58 31.25 4.16
C LYS A 106 43.62 31.12 3.06
N TYR A 107 44.48 32.13 2.96
CA TYR A 107 45.63 32.18 2.08
C TYR A 107 46.92 32.40 2.87
N THR A 108 48.01 31.83 2.37
CA THR A 108 49.37 32.03 2.88
C THR A 108 50.26 32.55 1.75
N LEU A 109 50.73 33.77 1.91
CA LEU A 109 51.80 34.38 1.12
C LEU A 109 53.12 34.08 1.81
N SER A 110 54.08 33.50 1.10
CA SER A 110 55.43 33.28 1.59
C SER A 110 56.46 33.77 0.59
N LEU A 111 57.45 34.50 1.08
CA LEU A 111 58.65 34.88 0.35
C LEU A 111 59.86 34.24 1.05
N SER A 112 60.54 33.32 0.36
CA SER A 112 61.69 32.59 0.88
C SER A 112 62.86 33.52 1.23
N SER A 113 63.68 33.11 2.20
CA SER A 113 64.93 33.76 2.59
C SER A 113 65.92 33.93 1.44
N THR A 114 65.76 33.17 0.35
CA THR A 114 66.57 33.19 -0.87
C THR A 114 66.18 34.30 -1.87
N ALA A 115 65.18 35.13 -1.56
CA ALA A 115 64.90 36.32 -2.36
C ALA A 115 66.10 37.27 -2.28
N GLU A 116 66.59 37.76 -3.42
CA GLU A 116 67.91 38.40 -3.52
C GLU A 116 67.79 39.86 -4.02
N SER A 117 68.64 40.75 -3.49
CA SER A 117 68.78 42.12 -4.01
C SER A 117 69.47 42.14 -5.38
N GLU A 118 69.39 43.25 -6.13
CA GLU A 118 70.15 43.38 -7.41
C GLU A 118 71.68 43.29 -7.22
N GLU A 119 72.17 43.50 -5.99
CA GLU A 119 73.59 43.41 -5.62
C GLU A 119 74.01 42.00 -5.16
N GLY A 120 73.10 41.02 -5.18
CA GLY A 120 73.42 39.62 -4.85
C GLY A 120 73.30 39.26 -3.37
N VAL A 121 72.53 40.01 -2.57
CA VAL A 121 72.35 39.74 -1.13
C VAL A 121 70.97 39.19 -0.82
N ASP A 122 70.92 38.06 -0.11
CA ASP A 122 69.69 37.38 0.31
C ASP A 122 68.90 38.11 1.41
N LEU A 123 67.57 37.96 1.38
CA LEU A 123 66.61 38.39 2.39
C LEU A 123 66.89 37.73 3.75
N GLY A 124 67.49 36.54 3.75
CA GLY A 124 68.07 35.86 4.92
C GLY A 124 67.08 35.40 6.01
N SER A 125 65.78 35.61 5.82
CA SER A 125 64.71 34.97 6.60
C SER A 125 63.43 34.91 5.75
N ASP A 126 62.65 33.84 5.89
CA ASP A 126 61.35 33.74 5.24
C ASP A 126 60.41 34.82 5.77
N HIS A 127 59.66 35.44 4.85
CA HIS A 127 58.58 36.37 5.18
C HIS A 127 57.25 35.71 4.86
N VAL A 128 56.42 35.47 5.88
CA VAL A 128 55.16 34.73 5.76
C VAL A 128 54.01 35.59 6.26
N VAL A 129 52.94 35.66 5.47
CA VAL A 129 51.72 36.41 5.77
C VAL A 129 50.52 35.50 5.53
N ASN A 130 49.68 35.34 6.55
CA ASN A 130 48.40 34.65 6.48
C ASN A 130 47.27 35.67 6.41
N PHE A 131 46.30 35.48 5.52
CA PHE A 131 45.14 36.36 5.41
C PHE A 131 43.91 35.57 4.95
N TYR A 132 42.74 36.20 5.03
CA TYR A 132 41.46 35.61 4.63
C TYR A 132 40.81 36.46 3.56
N VAL A 133 40.40 35.81 2.47
CA VAL A 133 39.58 36.39 1.42
C VAL A 133 38.12 36.15 1.79
N GLY A 134 37.28 37.18 1.66
CA GLY A 134 35.89 37.16 2.13
C GLY A 134 35.74 37.62 3.59
N ASN A 135 34.59 38.22 3.90
CA ASN A 135 34.29 38.80 5.21
C ASN A 135 33.63 37.81 6.17
N ASP A 136 33.10 36.70 5.64
CA ASP A 136 32.37 35.71 6.42
C ASP A 136 33.17 34.41 6.45
N VAL A 137 33.71 34.11 7.63
CA VAL A 137 34.42 32.87 7.92
C VAL A 137 33.61 31.98 8.88
N ASP A 138 32.45 32.47 9.32
CA ASP A 138 31.55 31.68 10.13
C ASP A 138 30.83 30.71 9.20
N ALA A 139 30.82 29.43 9.59
CA ALA A 139 30.19 28.39 8.80
C ALA A 139 28.76 28.16 9.28
N PRO A 140 27.82 27.86 8.35
CA PRO A 140 26.45 27.66 8.72
C PRO A 140 26.30 26.46 9.65
N ARG A 141 25.40 26.61 10.62
CA ARG A 141 25.05 25.56 11.57
C ARG A 141 23.57 25.23 11.45
N PHE A 142 23.24 23.95 11.40
CA PHE A 142 21.86 23.51 11.55
C PHE A 142 21.43 23.69 13.01
N LEU A 143 20.31 24.38 13.22
CA LEU A 143 19.78 24.72 14.55
C LEU A 143 18.60 23.85 14.95
N SER A 144 17.59 23.74 14.08
CA SER A 144 16.35 23.03 14.40
C SER A 144 15.55 22.64 13.15
N SER A 145 14.59 21.73 13.36
CA SER A 145 13.60 21.36 12.34
C SER A 145 12.20 21.35 12.94
N THR A 146 11.21 21.61 12.08
CA THR A 146 9.79 21.37 12.34
C THR A 146 9.25 20.58 11.15
N PRO A 147 8.77 19.34 11.31
CA PRO A 147 8.71 18.56 12.55
C PRO A 147 10.08 18.35 13.20
N THR A 148 10.12 18.30 14.53
CA THR A 148 11.36 18.00 15.27
C THR A 148 11.79 16.54 15.04
N SER A 149 13.08 16.26 15.10
CA SER A 149 13.55 14.88 15.06
C SER A 149 12.95 14.05 16.21
N GLY A 150 12.40 12.89 15.89
CA GLY A 150 11.65 12.02 16.79
C GLY A 150 10.15 12.33 16.88
N ALA A 151 9.64 13.35 16.16
CA ALA A 151 8.21 13.64 16.16
C ALA A 151 7.40 12.45 15.63
N LEU A 152 6.30 12.15 16.31
CA LEU A 152 5.29 11.18 15.92
C LEU A 152 4.02 11.91 15.47
N ASP A 153 3.09 11.20 14.86
CA ASP A 153 1.77 11.70 14.48
C ASP A 153 1.82 12.96 13.60
N VAL A 154 2.85 13.08 12.77
CA VAL A 154 2.98 14.20 11.84
C VAL A 154 1.89 14.07 10.78
N ALA A 155 1.09 15.12 10.61
CA ALA A 155 0.03 15.12 9.60
C ALA A 155 0.63 14.97 8.19
N PRO A 156 0.03 14.17 7.29
CA PRO A 156 0.53 14.02 5.93
C PRO A 156 0.64 15.33 5.14
N ALA A 157 -0.15 16.36 5.48
CA ALA A 157 -0.09 17.68 4.83
C ALA A 157 0.93 18.64 5.46
N SER A 158 1.71 18.23 6.47
CA SER A 158 2.66 19.10 7.15
C SER A 158 3.79 19.57 6.26
N THR A 159 4.13 20.86 6.36
CA THR A 159 5.36 21.41 5.79
C THR A 159 6.56 21.07 6.67
N ILE A 160 7.74 21.05 6.06
CA ILE A 160 9.00 20.81 6.77
C ILE A 160 9.82 22.09 6.74
N ARG A 161 10.15 22.63 7.91
CA ARG A 161 11.04 23.79 8.08
C ARG A 161 12.37 23.34 8.67
N LEU A 162 13.47 23.79 8.09
CA LEU A 162 14.83 23.60 8.57
C LEU A 162 15.44 24.97 8.82
N THR A 163 15.90 25.22 10.04
CA THR A 163 16.44 26.52 10.46
C THR A 163 17.95 26.43 10.68
N PHE A 164 18.68 27.38 10.12
CA PHE A 164 20.13 27.49 10.18
C PHE A 164 20.56 28.79 10.87
N SER A 165 21.83 28.88 11.27
CA SER A 165 22.41 30.08 11.89
C SER A 165 22.53 31.27 10.94
N GLU A 166 22.51 31.02 9.63
CA GLU A 166 22.74 32.01 8.58
C GLU A 166 22.15 31.54 7.24
N PRO A 167 22.08 32.41 6.21
CA PRO A 167 21.52 32.07 4.91
C PRO A 167 22.28 30.96 4.15
N ILE A 168 21.55 29.95 3.70
CA ILE A 168 22.07 28.86 2.87
C ILE A 168 21.95 29.20 1.38
N ALA A 169 22.99 28.90 0.60
CA ALA A 169 22.96 29.05 -0.85
C ALA A 169 21.99 28.06 -1.50
N PHE A 170 21.00 28.56 -2.24
CA PHE A 170 19.98 27.72 -2.89
C PHE A 170 20.56 26.61 -3.78
N SER A 171 21.66 26.90 -4.50
CA SER A 171 22.31 25.93 -5.37
C SER A 171 22.94 24.74 -4.62
N SER A 172 23.31 24.94 -3.35
CA SER A 172 23.93 23.89 -2.52
C SER A 172 22.93 22.82 -2.05
N LEU A 173 21.62 23.12 -2.09
CA LEU A 173 20.56 22.23 -1.61
C LEU A 173 20.52 20.90 -2.36
N ALA A 174 20.83 20.91 -3.66
CA ALA A 174 20.80 19.72 -4.49
C ALA A 174 21.82 18.65 -4.05
N ASP A 175 22.98 19.06 -3.55
CA ASP A 175 24.04 18.17 -3.11
C ASP A 175 23.97 17.90 -1.59
N GLY A 176 23.48 18.90 -0.85
CA GLY A 176 23.54 18.94 0.60
C GLY A 176 22.30 18.45 1.36
N LEU A 177 21.13 18.41 0.72
CA LEU A 177 19.85 18.01 1.33
C LEU A 177 19.29 16.77 0.63
N GLN A 178 19.08 15.70 1.39
CA GLN A 178 18.52 14.44 0.90
C GLN A 178 17.29 14.05 1.71
N VAL A 179 16.26 13.54 1.04
CA VAL A 179 15.02 13.05 1.69
C VAL A 179 14.80 11.57 1.37
N SER A 180 14.35 10.80 2.37
CA SER A 180 14.05 9.38 2.24
C SER A 180 12.83 9.00 3.09
N PRO A 181 11.83 8.28 2.54
CA PRO A 181 11.63 7.97 1.13
C PRO A 181 11.54 9.24 0.25
N ALA A 182 11.75 9.11 -1.06
CA ALA A 182 11.62 10.23 -1.97
C ALA A 182 10.16 10.65 -2.12
N PHE A 183 9.89 11.96 -2.08
CA PHE A 183 8.58 12.56 -2.37
C PHE A 183 8.77 13.89 -3.09
N GLY A 184 7.73 14.38 -3.78
CA GLY A 184 7.76 15.67 -4.47
C GLY A 184 7.52 16.83 -3.51
N TYR A 185 8.33 17.89 -3.61
CA TYR A 185 8.20 19.10 -2.80
C TYR A 185 8.72 20.33 -3.55
N VAL A 186 8.28 21.51 -3.10
CA VAL A 186 8.78 22.82 -3.52
C VAL A 186 9.56 23.44 -2.36
N ILE A 187 10.68 24.09 -2.67
CA ILE A 187 11.52 24.77 -1.69
C ILE A 187 11.19 26.26 -1.70
N SER A 188 10.99 26.85 -0.53
CA SER A 188 11.07 28.30 -0.30
C SER A 188 12.18 28.63 0.70
N LEU A 189 12.85 29.76 0.47
CA LEU A 189 13.81 30.34 1.38
C LEU A 189 13.15 31.49 2.13
N GLU A 190 13.09 31.36 3.46
CA GLU A 190 12.49 32.34 4.37
C GLU A 190 13.55 32.89 5.33
N ASN A 191 13.20 33.91 6.11
CA ASN A 191 14.11 34.55 7.07
C ASN A 191 15.47 34.94 6.46
N GLY A 192 15.44 35.59 5.29
CA GLY A 192 16.65 35.98 4.56
C GLY A 192 17.47 34.81 3.99
N GLY A 193 16.92 33.59 3.96
CA GLY A 193 17.56 32.37 3.48
C GLY A 193 18.07 31.44 4.57
N ALA A 194 17.92 31.81 5.84
CA ALA A 194 18.31 30.97 6.99
C ALA A 194 17.27 29.88 7.30
N ASP A 195 16.03 30.04 6.83
CA ASP A 195 14.99 29.02 6.92
C ASP A 195 14.73 28.40 5.55
N ILE A 196 14.93 27.09 5.43
CA ILE A 196 14.56 26.30 4.26
C ILE A 196 13.22 25.63 4.56
N VAL A 197 12.20 25.92 3.77
CA VAL A 197 10.88 25.32 3.90
C VAL A 197 10.59 24.42 2.72
N LEU A 198 10.37 23.13 2.99
CA LEU A 198 9.92 22.14 2.02
C LEU A 198 8.39 22.02 2.14
N THR A 199 7.70 22.36 1.05
CA THR A 199 6.25 22.21 0.93
C THR A 199 5.95 20.99 0.06
N PRO A 200 5.41 19.89 0.61
CA PRO A 200 5.08 18.69 -0.17
C PRO A 200 4.07 19.00 -1.28
N SER A 201 4.30 18.46 -2.48
CA SER A 201 3.38 18.61 -3.62
C SER A 201 2.18 17.67 -3.54
N ASN A 202 2.33 16.58 -2.78
CA ASN A 202 1.30 15.61 -2.42
C ASN A 202 1.43 15.33 -0.91
N PRO A 203 0.43 14.72 -0.25
CA PRO A 203 0.58 14.26 1.12
C PRO A 203 1.86 13.44 1.31
N LEU A 204 2.57 13.70 2.40
CA LEU A 204 3.77 12.96 2.80
C LEU A 204 3.43 11.46 2.89
N PRO A 205 4.33 10.57 2.44
CA PRO A 205 4.17 9.14 2.64
C PRO A 205 4.02 8.82 4.13
N VAL A 206 3.05 7.97 4.46
CA VAL A 206 2.87 7.43 5.81
C VAL A 206 4.10 6.61 6.20
N GLY A 207 4.53 6.75 7.46
CA GLY A 207 5.73 6.10 8.00
C GLY A 207 6.87 7.09 8.30
N THR A 208 8.08 6.56 8.47
CA THR A 208 9.24 7.36 8.88
C THR A 208 9.88 8.07 7.69
N ILE A 209 9.87 9.42 7.72
CA ILE A 209 10.63 10.28 6.83
C ILE A 209 11.98 10.62 7.47
N ARG A 210 13.04 10.58 6.67
CA ARG A 210 14.41 10.98 7.03
C ARG A 210 14.89 12.09 6.11
N ILE A 211 15.50 13.11 6.70
CA ILE A 211 16.15 14.22 6.01
C ILE A 211 17.60 14.26 6.45
N THR A 212 18.52 14.14 5.50
CA THR A 212 19.96 14.20 5.75
C THR A 212 20.52 15.51 5.23
N LEU A 213 21.25 16.21 6.09
CA LEU A 213 21.97 17.44 5.83
C LEU A 213 23.47 17.15 5.93
N ASN A 214 24.21 17.39 4.85
CA ASN A 214 25.64 17.06 4.77
C ASN A 214 26.51 18.29 4.38
N GLN A 215 27.83 18.11 4.33
CA GLN A 215 28.80 19.17 3.97
C GLN A 215 28.74 19.69 2.52
N GLY A 216 27.83 19.18 1.69
CA GLY A 216 27.46 19.77 0.41
C GLY A 216 26.67 21.07 0.56
N LEU A 217 25.99 21.28 1.69
CA LEU A 217 25.34 22.55 2.02
C LEU A 217 26.39 23.63 2.29
N THR A 218 26.21 24.80 1.69
CA THR A 218 27.06 25.97 1.92
C THR A 218 26.24 27.23 2.20
N ASP A 219 26.82 28.20 2.89
CA ASP A 219 26.26 29.54 2.94
C ASP A 219 26.42 30.27 1.59
N THR A 220 25.96 31.52 1.52
CA THR A 220 26.03 32.37 0.32
C THR A 220 27.45 32.82 -0.09
N THR A 221 28.45 32.64 0.78
CA THR A 221 29.86 32.95 0.56
C THR A 221 30.73 31.70 0.30
N GLY A 222 30.18 30.51 0.54
CA GLY A 222 30.77 29.22 0.23
C GLY A 222 31.32 28.43 1.42
N ASN A 223 31.11 28.87 2.68
CA ASN A 223 31.52 28.04 3.82
C ASN A 223 30.57 26.84 3.96
N LYS A 224 31.13 25.67 4.24
CA LYS A 224 30.38 24.40 4.33
C LYS A 224 29.68 24.26 5.67
N LEU A 225 28.54 23.58 5.68
CA LEU A 225 27.81 23.22 6.90
C LEU A 225 28.74 22.59 7.96
N MET A 226 28.76 23.20 9.14
CA MET A 226 29.64 22.78 10.23
C MET A 226 29.16 21.48 10.90
N ASN A 227 27.84 21.34 11.13
CA ASN A 227 27.23 20.18 11.78
C ASN A 227 26.23 19.48 10.85
N GLU A 228 26.66 18.36 10.25
CA GLU A 228 25.76 17.44 9.55
C GLU A 228 24.68 16.93 10.51
N ALA A 229 23.49 16.67 9.97
CA ALA A 229 22.34 16.25 10.75
C ALA A 229 21.46 15.27 9.98
N THR A 230 20.87 14.32 10.70
CA THR A 230 19.78 13.50 10.20
C THR A 230 18.55 13.73 11.06
N ILE A 231 17.50 14.28 10.45
CA ILE A 231 16.20 14.50 11.06
C ILE A 231 15.33 13.30 10.68
N ALA A 232 14.73 12.63 11.65
CA ALA A 232 13.77 11.56 11.38
C ALA A 232 12.45 11.86 12.10
N PHE A 233 11.32 11.81 11.40
CA PHE A 233 9.99 11.96 12.01
C PHE A 233 9.02 10.98 11.36
N THR A 234 7.92 10.68 12.05
CA THR A 234 6.93 9.68 11.63
C THR A 234 5.63 10.37 11.24
N VAL A 235 5.20 10.14 10.01
CA VAL A 235 3.97 10.66 9.42
C VAL A 235 2.85 9.63 9.57
N GLY A 236 1.69 10.08 10.05
CA GLY A 236 0.57 9.21 10.43
C GLY A 236 0.58 8.84 11.92
N SER A 237 -0.60 8.49 12.42
CA SER A 237 -0.86 8.22 13.84
C SER A 237 -1.26 6.78 14.15
N ASP A 238 -1.71 6.03 13.14
CA ASP A 238 -2.00 4.61 13.27
C ASP A 238 -1.24 3.81 12.20
N PHE A 239 -0.55 2.76 12.66
CA PHE A 239 0.21 1.82 11.85
C PHE A 239 -0.20 0.37 12.13
N ILE A 240 -1.22 0.17 12.96
CA ILE A 240 -1.77 -1.13 13.26
C ILE A 240 -2.74 -1.44 12.10
N ALA A 241 -2.61 -2.64 11.54
CA ALA A 241 -3.53 -3.06 10.50
C ALA A 241 -4.88 -3.43 11.13
N PRO A 242 -6.02 -3.03 10.51
CA PRO A 242 -7.31 -3.46 10.98
C PRO A 242 -7.44 -4.99 10.88
N GLY A 243 -8.24 -5.55 11.79
CA GLY A 243 -8.60 -6.95 11.85
C GLY A 243 -10.11 -7.15 11.84
N VAL A 244 -10.56 -8.33 11.41
CA VAL A 244 -11.96 -8.75 11.53
C VAL A 244 -12.14 -9.44 12.88
N LEU A 245 -12.81 -8.78 13.82
CA LEU A 245 -13.02 -9.31 15.17
C LEU A 245 -14.07 -10.43 15.18
N SER A 246 -15.18 -10.22 14.48
CA SER A 246 -16.25 -11.22 14.42
C SER A 246 -17.09 -11.06 13.17
N VAL A 247 -17.52 -12.19 12.62
CA VAL A 247 -18.58 -12.26 11.61
C VAL A 247 -19.71 -13.11 12.17
N ARG A 248 -20.95 -12.62 12.12
CA ARG A 248 -22.12 -13.30 12.69
C ARG A 248 -23.29 -13.29 11.73
N SER A 249 -24.20 -14.24 11.91
CA SER A 249 -25.52 -14.23 11.28
C SER A 249 -26.56 -14.67 12.31
N GLY A 250 -27.33 -13.71 12.84
CA GLY A 250 -28.18 -13.92 14.00
C GLY A 250 -27.41 -14.42 15.22
N THR A 251 -27.77 -15.59 15.74
CA THR A 251 -27.12 -16.18 16.93
C THR A 251 -25.84 -16.96 16.59
N GLN A 252 -25.53 -17.19 15.32
CA GLN A 252 -24.38 -17.97 14.89
C GLN A 252 -23.16 -17.07 14.62
N THR A 253 -21.97 -17.55 14.98
CA THR A 253 -20.69 -16.91 14.64
C THR A 253 -20.06 -17.67 13.47
N LEU A 254 -19.78 -16.96 12.38
CA LEU A 254 -19.09 -17.52 11.22
C LEU A 254 -17.59 -17.57 11.53
N THR A 255 -17.01 -18.76 11.48
CA THR A 255 -15.58 -18.96 11.78
C THR A 255 -14.77 -18.94 10.48
N GLU A 256 -13.64 -18.23 10.48
CA GLU A 256 -12.80 -18.10 9.28
C GLU A 256 -12.36 -19.49 8.78
N ASN A 257 -12.53 -19.73 7.48
CA ASN A 257 -12.18 -20.98 6.78
C ASN A 257 -12.92 -22.26 7.24
N LEU A 258 -13.96 -22.15 8.07
CA LEU A 258 -14.76 -23.28 8.51
C LEU A 258 -16.20 -23.14 8.03
N LEU A 259 -16.76 -24.18 7.40
CA LEU A 259 -18.16 -24.17 6.97
C LEU A 259 -19.08 -24.20 8.20
N VAL A 260 -19.85 -23.12 8.39
CA VAL A 260 -20.84 -23.03 9.47
C VAL A 260 -22.24 -23.30 8.92
N ALA A 261 -22.94 -24.28 9.51
CA ALA A 261 -24.31 -24.65 9.17
C ALA A 261 -25.33 -24.00 10.12
N GLY A 262 -26.62 -24.16 9.80
CA GLY A 262 -27.76 -23.64 10.54
C GLY A 262 -28.00 -22.14 10.32
N ILE A 263 -27.51 -21.56 9.23
CA ILE A 263 -27.71 -20.14 8.94
C ILE A 263 -29.09 -19.92 8.33
N HIS A 264 -29.82 -18.93 8.86
CA HIS A 264 -31.12 -18.54 8.31
C HIS A 264 -30.94 -17.65 7.09
N LYS A 265 -31.61 -17.96 5.97
CA LYS A 265 -31.46 -17.26 4.68
C LYS A 265 -31.78 -15.75 4.72
N SER A 266 -32.56 -15.30 5.70
CA SER A 266 -32.97 -13.89 5.85
C SER A 266 -32.20 -13.12 6.92
N ASN A 267 -31.26 -13.76 7.62
CA ASN A 267 -30.45 -13.06 8.61
C ASN A 267 -29.42 -12.17 7.91
N ALA A 268 -29.25 -10.95 8.41
CA ALA A 268 -28.13 -10.13 8.00
C ALA A 268 -26.80 -10.77 8.44
N ILE A 269 -25.73 -10.49 7.70
CA ILE A 269 -24.35 -10.80 8.10
C ILE A 269 -23.79 -9.58 8.81
N GLU A 270 -23.43 -9.74 10.08
CA GLU A 270 -22.88 -8.68 10.92
C GLU A 270 -21.36 -8.84 10.99
N ILE A 271 -20.62 -7.80 10.64
CA ILE A 271 -19.15 -7.80 10.67
C ILE A 271 -18.70 -6.71 11.63
N ARG A 272 -17.81 -7.07 12.56
CA ARG A 272 -17.13 -6.14 13.47
C ARG A 272 -15.63 -6.14 13.21
N PHE A 273 -15.05 -4.96 13.14
CA PHE A 273 -13.63 -4.72 12.94
C PHE A 273 -12.94 -4.32 14.25
N SER A 274 -11.60 -4.38 14.29
CA SER A 274 -10.81 -4.01 15.47
C SER A 274 -10.75 -2.51 15.72
N GLU A 275 -11.13 -1.71 14.74
CA GLU A 275 -11.01 -0.26 14.70
C GLU A 275 -11.93 0.33 13.60
N ALA A 276 -11.97 1.66 13.53
CA ALA A 276 -12.84 2.40 12.61
C ALA A 276 -12.39 2.23 11.15
N MET A 277 -13.33 1.83 10.28
CA MET A 277 -13.05 1.51 8.88
C MET A 277 -13.49 2.58 7.90
N ASN A 278 -12.75 2.72 6.80
CA ASN A 278 -13.23 3.45 5.63
C ASN A 278 -14.33 2.66 4.93
N ARG A 279 -15.57 3.15 5.06
CA ARG A 279 -16.79 2.46 4.60
C ARG A 279 -16.76 2.04 3.13
N ILE A 280 -16.35 2.96 2.25
CA ILE A 280 -16.32 2.70 0.79
C ILE A 280 -15.33 1.57 0.49
N SER A 281 -14.12 1.63 1.08
CA SER A 281 -13.11 0.60 0.86
C SER A 281 -13.56 -0.78 1.35
N VAL A 282 -14.34 -0.84 2.45
CA VAL A 282 -14.89 -2.08 2.98
C VAL A 282 -15.97 -2.63 2.05
N GLU A 283 -16.93 -1.81 1.64
CA GLU A 283 -18.00 -2.22 0.72
C GLU A 283 -17.44 -2.77 -0.59
N ASP A 284 -16.45 -2.11 -1.18
CA ASP A 284 -15.77 -2.55 -2.41
C ASP A 284 -14.95 -3.84 -2.22
N SER A 285 -14.50 -4.12 -1.00
CA SER A 285 -13.68 -5.30 -0.68
C SER A 285 -14.50 -6.56 -0.40
N ILE A 286 -15.81 -6.43 -0.12
CA ILE A 286 -16.65 -7.54 0.30
C ILE A 286 -17.26 -8.22 -0.92
N GLN A 287 -17.09 -9.54 -0.98
CA GLN A 287 -17.63 -10.38 -2.06
C GLN A 287 -18.38 -11.56 -1.46
N LEU A 288 -19.51 -11.91 -2.09
CA LEU A 288 -20.29 -13.10 -1.75
C LEU A 288 -20.25 -14.08 -2.93
N SER A 289 -20.09 -15.37 -2.64
CA SER A 289 -20.15 -16.44 -3.63
C SER A 289 -21.07 -17.56 -3.15
N PRO A 290 -22.11 -17.98 -3.90
CA PRO A 290 -22.65 -17.36 -5.12
C PRO A 290 -22.95 -15.87 -4.97
N ALA A 291 -22.85 -15.12 -6.06
CA ALA A 291 -23.04 -13.68 -6.02
C ALA A 291 -24.52 -13.33 -5.82
N ALA A 292 -24.78 -12.38 -4.92
CA ALA A 292 -26.09 -11.76 -4.71
C ALA A 292 -25.89 -10.27 -4.42
N SER A 293 -26.94 -9.47 -4.60
CA SER A 293 -26.90 -8.04 -4.28
C SER A 293 -26.76 -7.83 -2.77
N LEU A 294 -25.75 -7.06 -2.37
CA LEU A 294 -25.49 -6.74 -0.97
C LEU A 294 -26.00 -5.34 -0.65
N LEU A 295 -26.72 -5.22 0.46
CA LEU A 295 -27.14 -3.94 1.03
C LEU A 295 -26.42 -3.71 2.37
N PHE A 296 -25.59 -2.69 2.42
CA PHE A 296 -24.79 -2.34 3.59
C PHE A 296 -25.52 -1.34 4.48
N THR A 297 -25.57 -1.62 5.78
CA THR A 297 -26.08 -0.70 6.82
C THR A 297 -25.03 -0.59 7.92
N TRP A 298 -24.40 0.57 8.02
CA TRP A 298 -23.36 0.84 9.02
C TRP A 298 -23.98 1.24 10.36
N VAL A 299 -23.63 0.51 11.42
CA VAL A 299 -24.04 0.82 12.81
C VAL A 299 -23.07 1.82 13.43
N SER A 300 -21.78 1.66 13.16
CA SER A 300 -20.68 2.57 13.51
C SER A 300 -19.59 2.41 12.44
N ASP A 301 -18.46 3.12 12.52
CA ASP A 301 -17.35 2.87 11.59
C ASP A 301 -16.65 1.52 11.84
N GLU A 302 -16.93 0.85 12.96
CA GLU A 302 -16.35 -0.45 13.33
C GLU A 302 -17.30 -1.63 13.01
N GLU A 303 -18.57 -1.36 12.68
CA GLU A 303 -19.59 -2.39 12.55
C GLU A 303 -20.54 -2.14 11.36
N VAL A 304 -20.62 -3.14 10.48
CA VAL A 304 -21.51 -3.14 9.31
C VAL A 304 -22.41 -4.36 9.30
N HIS A 305 -23.68 -4.15 8.97
CA HIS A 305 -24.68 -5.20 8.76
C HIS A 305 -24.99 -5.29 7.27
N ILE A 306 -24.93 -6.51 6.72
CA ILE A 306 -25.12 -6.79 5.31
C ILE A 306 -26.40 -7.59 5.13
N SER A 307 -27.40 -6.98 4.52
CA SER A 307 -28.62 -7.67 4.12
C SER A 307 -28.51 -8.12 2.66
N THR A 308 -28.96 -9.33 2.38
CA THR A 308 -28.95 -9.92 1.03
C THR A 308 -30.02 -10.98 0.92
N LEU A 309 -30.42 -11.33 -0.31
CA LEU A 309 -31.35 -12.41 -0.58
C LEU A 309 -30.55 -13.70 -0.80
N LEU A 310 -30.54 -14.56 0.22
CA LEU A 310 -29.89 -15.86 0.14
C LEU A 310 -30.90 -16.93 -0.23
N GLU A 311 -30.44 -17.88 -1.04
CA GLU A 311 -31.21 -19.08 -1.37
C GLU A 311 -31.14 -20.10 -0.22
N PRO A 312 -32.23 -20.85 0.05
CA PRO A 312 -32.23 -21.95 1.01
C PRO A 312 -31.31 -23.11 0.56
N GLU A 313 -30.80 -23.87 1.53
CA GLU A 313 -29.93 -25.03 1.34
C GLU A 313 -28.68 -24.77 0.47
N THR A 314 -28.20 -23.52 0.45
CA THR A 314 -27.14 -23.09 -0.45
C THR A 314 -25.86 -22.77 0.32
N ARG A 315 -24.73 -23.29 -0.17
CA ARG A 315 -23.42 -22.97 0.38
C ARG A 315 -22.95 -21.63 -0.15
N TYR A 316 -22.73 -20.70 0.77
CA TYR A 316 -22.15 -19.39 0.49
C TYR A 316 -20.73 -19.27 1.07
N GLU A 317 -19.97 -18.31 0.55
CA GLU A 317 -18.71 -17.84 1.11
C GLU A 317 -18.69 -16.31 1.01
N ILE A 318 -18.64 -15.63 2.16
CA ILE A 318 -18.33 -14.21 2.22
C ILE A 318 -16.82 -14.02 2.34
N ARG A 319 -16.26 -13.17 1.48
CA ARG A 319 -14.86 -12.77 1.48
C ARG A 319 -14.76 -11.29 1.84
N ILE A 320 -13.85 -10.96 2.73
CA ILE A 320 -13.51 -9.58 3.08
C ILE A 320 -12.08 -9.37 2.58
N GLY A 321 -11.93 -8.63 1.48
CA GLY A 321 -10.67 -8.46 0.78
C GLY A 321 -9.63 -7.66 1.55
N SER A 322 -8.34 -7.95 1.35
CA SER A 322 -7.23 -7.19 1.94
C SER A 322 -7.12 -5.73 1.44
N THR A 323 -8.04 -5.28 0.59
CA THR A 323 -8.13 -3.88 0.13
C THR A 323 -9.00 -3.01 1.02
N ALA A 324 -9.75 -3.60 1.96
CA ALA A 324 -10.43 -2.86 3.03
C ALA A 324 -9.40 -2.09 3.86
N ARG A 325 -9.69 -0.82 4.16
CA ARG A 325 -8.81 0.09 4.89
C ARG A 325 -9.50 0.71 6.10
N ASP A 326 -8.71 1.02 7.13
CA ASP A 326 -9.11 1.91 8.21
C ASP A 326 -9.20 3.38 7.73
N LEU A 327 -9.43 4.33 8.65
CA LEU A 327 -9.47 5.76 8.33
C LEU A 327 -8.08 6.35 8.02
N GLU A 328 -7.02 5.73 8.54
CA GLU A 328 -5.61 6.12 8.40
C GLU A 328 -4.94 5.53 7.14
N GLY A 329 -5.64 4.64 6.44
CA GLY A 329 -5.22 4.00 5.20
C GLY A 329 -4.53 2.65 5.36
N ASN A 330 -4.37 2.10 6.56
CA ASN A 330 -3.84 0.74 6.75
C ASN A 330 -4.85 -0.28 6.24
N SER A 331 -4.35 -1.33 5.61
CA SER A 331 -5.18 -2.37 5.00
C SER A 331 -5.27 -3.60 5.90
N LEU A 332 -6.36 -4.37 5.78
CA LEU A 332 -6.42 -5.72 6.36
C LEU A 332 -5.20 -6.54 5.91
N GLU A 333 -4.58 -7.29 6.82
CA GLU A 333 -3.36 -8.06 6.52
C GLU A 333 -3.55 -9.13 5.42
N ARG A 334 -4.77 -9.69 5.35
CA ARG A 334 -5.13 -10.75 4.40
C ARG A 334 -6.62 -10.74 4.12
N THR A 335 -7.00 -11.36 2.99
CA THR A 335 -8.40 -11.63 2.69
C THR A 335 -8.95 -12.69 3.64
N ALA A 336 -9.97 -12.33 4.42
CA ALA A 336 -10.68 -13.25 5.31
C ALA A 336 -11.83 -13.95 4.57
N LYS A 337 -12.08 -15.22 4.88
CA LYS A 337 -13.10 -16.05 4.20
C LYS A 337 -13.98 -16.76 5.20
N PHE A 338 -15.29 -16.67 5.02
CA PHE A 338 -16.27 -17.28 5.91
C PHE A 338 -17.29 -18.08 5.09
N PRO A 339 -17.04 -19.38 4.87
CA PRO A 339 -18.01 -20.26 4.24
C PRO A 339 -19.16 -20.60 5.20
N PHE A 340 -20.39 -20.60 4.71
CA PHE A 340 -21.58 -20.95 5.50
C PHE A 340 -22.65 -21.64 4.66
N LEU A 341 -23.59 -22.32 5.31
CA LEU A 341 -24.70 -23.04 4.69
C LEU A 341 -26.03 -22.50 5.23
N THR A 342 -26.96 -22.19 4.33
CA THR A 342 -28.29 -21.67 4.66
C THR A 342 -29.31 -22.78 4.91
N ASP A 343 -29.02 -23.67 5.86
CA ASP A 343 -29.82 -24.85 6.22
C ASP A 343 -30.47 -24.75 7.62
N HIS A 344 -30.74 -23.54 8.11
CA HIS A 344 -31.65 -23.38 9.25
C HIS A 344 -33.00 -24.05 8.95
N PRO A 345 -33.74 -24.60 9.94
CA PRO A 345 -35.05 -25.23 9.71
C PRO A 345 -36.02 -24.43 8.82
N ASP A 346 -36.09 -23.11 9.02
CA ASP A 346 -36.91 -22.19 8.20
C ASP A 346 -36.31 -21.84 6.82
N SER A 347 -35.13 -22.35 6.51
CA SER A 347 -34.37 -22.18 5.25
C SER A 347 -34.15 -23.52 4.55
N VAL A 348 -34.95 -24.53 4.87
CA VAL A 348 -34.99 -25.81 4.15
C VAL A 348 -36.09 -25.73 3.08
N ARG A 349 -35.83 -26.25 1.87
CA ARG A 349 -36.84 -26.24 0.81
C ARG A 349 -37.99 -27.20 1.12
N PRO A 350 -39.24 -26.84 0.80
CA PRO A 350 -40.36 -27.78 0.88
C PRO A 350 -40.16 -28.94 -0.11
N ARG A 351 -40.58 -30.13 0.30
CA ARG A 351 -40.51 -31.38 -0.44
C ARG A 351 -41.76 -32.19 -0.13
N LEU A 352 -42.30 -32.85 -1.15
CA LEU A 352 -43.38 -33.81 -0.96
C LEU A 352 -42.80 -35.08 -0.32
N ILE A 353 -43.30 -35.43 0.87
CA ILE A 353 -42.83 -36.55 1.70
C ILE A 353 -43.71 -37.78 1.54
N GLU A 354 -45.01 -37.59 1.35
CA GLU A 354 -45.94 -38.72 1.25
C GLU A 354 -47.21 -38.32 0.51
N VAL A 355 -47.80 -39.25 -0.25
CA VAL A 355 -49.17 -39.12 -0.75
C VAL A 355 -49.98 -40.33 -0.35
N ARG A 356 -51.08 -40.12 0.36
CA ARG A 356 -51.97 -41.19 0.82
C ARG A 356 -53.37 -41.03 0.27
N GLN A 357 -53.94 -42.13 -0.20
CA GLN A 357 -55.36 -42.18 -0.52
C GLN A 357 -56.19 -42.46 0.73
N PHE A 358 -57.30 -41.75 0.86
CA PHE A 358 -58.35 -41.99 1.83
C PHE A 358 -59.68 -42.07 1.07
N ALA A 359 -60.62 -42.90 1.52
CA ALA A 359 -61.99 -42.71 1.07
C ALA A 359 -62.62 -41.58 1.88
N SER A 360 -63.19 -40.62 1.17
CA SER A 360 -63.95 -39.53 1.77
C SER A 360 -65.44 -39.90 1.80
N THR A 361 -66.04 -39.85 2.98
CA THR A 361 -67.50 -39.75 3.14
C THR A 361 -67.86 -38.27 3.21
N ALA A 362 -68.06 -37.60 2.08
CA ALA A 362 -68.59 -36.24 2.10
C ALA A 362 -70.04 -36.25 2.63
N ALA A 363 -70.36 -35.33 3.54
CA ALA A 363 -71.57 -35.32 4.37
C ALA A 363 -72.93 -35.11 3.64
N SER A 364 -73.00 -35.29 2.33
CA SER A 364 -74.25 -35.22 1.56
C SER A 364 -74.34 -36.17 0.37
N ILE A 365 -73.40 -37.11 0.21
CA ILE A 365 -73.47 -38.13 -0.85
C ILE A 365 -73.09 -39.50 -0.25
N PRO A 366 -74.02 -40.47 -0.16
CA PRO A 366 -73.73 -41.75 0.47
C PRO A 366 -72.92 -42.65 -0.47
N CYS A 367 -71.60 -42.71 -0.24
CA CYS A 367 -70.80 -43.88 -0.62
C CYS A 367 -70.79 -44.81 0.59
N THR A 368 -71.73 -45.76 0.65
CA THR A 368 -71.79 -46.72 1.76
C THR A 368 -70.78 -47.85 1.53
N ASP A 369 -69.76 -47.81 2.38
CA ASP A 369 -69.24 -48.92 3.22
C ASP A 369 -67.76 -49.30 3.00
N ASN A 370 -67.00 -49.03 4.07
CA ASN A 370 -65.70 -49.56 4.45
C ASN A 370 -64.56 -49.41 3.43
N ALA A 371 -64.00 -48.23 3.27
CA ALA A 371 -62.61 -48.16 2.83
C ALA A 371 -61.69 -48.50 4.00
N SER A 372 -61.03 -49.65 3.93
CA SER A 372 -59.85 -49.88 4.76
C SER A 372 -58.84 -48.76 4.49
N ARG A 373 -58.32 -48.14 5.55
CA ARG A 373 -57.18 -47.22 5.49
C ARG A 373 -56.09 -47.85 4.63
N GLY A 374 -55.81 -47.28 3.46
CA GLY A 374 -54.64 -47.65 2.68
C GLY A 374 -53.40 -47.53 3.56
N ALA A 375 -52.46 -48.47 3.41
CA ALA A 375 -51.17 -48.42 4.08
C ALA A 375 -50.44 -47.08 3.74
N PRO A 376 -49.49 -46.63 4.58
CA PRO A 376 -48.55 -45.57 4.20
C PRO A 376 -47.99 -45.85 2.80
N LEU A 377 -48.15 -44.89 1.89
CA LEU A 377 -47.49 -44.93 0.59
C LEU A 377 -46.35 -43.93 0.72
N THR A 378 -45.22 -44.40 1.28
CA THR A 378 -43.98 -43.61 1.40
C THR A 378 -43.68 -42.91 0.09
N ALA A 379 -43.17 -41.67 0.11
CA ALA A 379 -42.64 -41.05 -1.10
C ALA A 379 -41.64 -42.01 -1.73
N LEU A 380 -42.05 -42.53 -2.85
CA LEU A 380 -41.21 -43.25 -3.75
C LEU A 380 -40.52 -42.22 -4.65
N GLU A 381 -39.40 -42.61 -5.27
CA GLU A 381 -38.66 -41.76 -6.21
C GLU A 381 -39.60 -41.15 -7.28
N PRO A 382 -39.20 -40.12 -8.05
CA PRO A 382 -40.02 -39.42 -9.05
C PRO A 382 -40.69 -40.27 -10.16
N MET A 383 -40.69 -41.60 -10.05
CA MET A 383 -41.17 -42.56 -11.03
C MET A 383 -42.18 -43.59 -10.53
N ASP A 384 -42.56 -43.63 -9.25
CA ASP A 384 -43.39 -44.76 -8.83
C ASP A 384 -44.87 -44.51 -9.11
N LEU A 385 -45.39 -45.38 -9.97
CA LEU A 385 -46.81 -45.58 -10.15
C LEU A 385 -47.40 -46.00 -8.80
N VAL A 386 -48.18 -45.13 -8.19
CA VAL A 386 -48.96 -45.45 -7.01
C VAL A 386 -50.16 -46.27 -7.48
N ASP A 387 -50.04 -47.59 -7.33
CA ASP A 387 -51.14 -48.51 -7.58
C ASP A 387 -52.18 -48.39 -6.46
N THR A 388 -53.20 -47.57 -6.72
CA THR A 388 -54.35 -47.37 -5.84
C THR A 388 -55.51 -48.33 -6.13
N SER A 389 -55.28 -49.39 -6.93
CA SER A 389 -56.30 -50.35 -7.40
C SER A 389 -56.96 -51.21 -6.32
N GLN A 390 -56.78 -50.90 -5.04
CA GLN A 390 -57.27 -51.77 -3.99
C GLN A 390 -58.71 -51.54 -3.54
N TRP A 391 -59.38 -50.39 -3.77
CA TRP A 391 -60.74 -50.21 -3.21
C TRP A 391 -61.69 -49.26 -3.99
N ILE A 392 -62.09 -49.59 -5.23
CA ILE A 392 -63.34 -49.06 -5.81
C ILE A 392 -63.98 -50.11 -6.73
N ASP A 393 -65.14 -50.68 -6.33
CA ASP A 393 -66.09 -51.43 -7.17
C ASP A 393 -67.31 -51.89 -6.33
N ASP A 394 -68.57 -52.02 -6.74
CA ASP A 394 -69.36 -51.60 -7.91
C ASP A 394 -70.83 -51.67 -7.45
N ASN A 395 -71.60 -50.58 -7.56
CA ASN A 395 -73.02 -50.67 -7.88
C ASN A 395 -73.57 -49.31 -8.29
N LEU A 396 -73.06 -48.81 -9.42
CA LEU A 396 -73.66 -47.70 -10.16
C LEU A 396 -74.82 -48.23 -11.00
N THR A 397 -75.96 -48.47 -10.36
CA THR A 397 -77.24 -48.56 -11.08
C THR A 397 -78.08 -47.32 -10.78
N ASP A 398 -78.21 -46.52 -11.82
CA ASP A 398 -79.15 -45.42 -12.04
C ASP A 398 -78.78 -44.02 -11.48
N GLY A 399 -78.56 -43.08 -12.41
CA GLY A 399 -78.66 -41.62 -12.20
C GLY A 399 -77.62 -40.92 -11.31
N ALA A 400 -76.41 -40.73 -11.84
CA ALA A 400 -75.44 -39.68 -11.50
C ALA A 400 -75.24 -39.36 -10.00
N LYS A 401 -74.42 -40.16 -9.31
CA LYS A 401 -73.83 -39.77 -8.02
C LYS A 401 -72.31 -39.86 -8.09
N THR A 402 -71.65 -38.74 -7.78
CA THR A 402 -70.21 -38.54 -7.85
C THR A 402 -69.52 -39.19 -6.65
N CYS A 403 -68.77 -40.27 -6.87
CA CYS A 403 -67.81 -40.76 -5.87
C CYS A 403 -66.68 -39.74 -5.73
N VAL A 404 -66.26 -39.48 -4.49
CA VAL A 404 -65.16 -38.55 -4.20
C VAL A 404 -63.96 -39.33 -3.65
N LEU A 405 -62.87 -39.36 -4.40
CA LEU A 405 -61.59 -39.86 -3.91
C LEU A 405 -60.86 -38.76 -3.17
N GLN A 406 -60.32 -39.07 -1.98
CA GLN A 406 -59.51 -38.13 -1.22
C GLN A 406 -58.03 -38.54 -1.26
N PHE A 407 -57.16 -37.60 -1.61
CA PHE A 407 -55.71 -37.76 -1.55
C PHE A 407 -55.14 -36.76 -0.55
N ARG A 408 -54.22 -37.18 0.30
CA ARG A 408 -53.49 -36.33 1.25
C ARG A 408 -52.02 -36.29 0.87
N PHE A 409 -51.51 -35.10 0.59
CA PHE A 409 -50.13 -34.82 0.24
C PHE A 409 -49.45 -34.21 1.46
N LEU A 410 -48.49 -34.92 2.06
CA LEU A 410 -47.71 -34.47 3.21
C LEU A 410 -46.40 -33.84 2.72
N PHE A 411 -46.11 -32.63 3.15
CA PHE A 411 -44.85 -31.93 2.92
C PHE A 411 -43.98 -31.92 4.19
N ASN A 412 -42.67 -31.73 4.05
CA ASN A 412 -41.76 -31.54 5.19
C ASN A 412 -41.97 -30.20 5.90
N ASN A 413 -42.49 -29.19 5.19
CA ASN A 413 -42.66 -27.82 5.66
C ASN A 413 -44.13 -27.38 5.56
N GLU A 414 -44.52 -26.38 6.36
CA GLU A 414 -45.86 -25.80 6.30
C GLU A 414 -46.02 -24.99 5.01
N MET A 415 -47.04 -25.31 4.21
CA MET A 415 -47.20 -24.78 2.86
C MET A 415 -48.17 -23.59 2.79
N ILE A 416 -47.92 -22.66 1.87
CA ILE A 416 -48.88 -21.58 1.55
C ILE A 416 -49.97 -22.15 0.63
N ARG A 417 -51.21 -22.22 1.12
CA ARG A 417 -52.37 -22.75 0.37
C ARG A 417 -52.50 -22.16 -1.04
N ALA A 418 -52.44 -20.83 -1.18
CA ALA A 418 -52.62 -20.17 -2.47
C ALA A 418 -51.53 -20.60 -3.47
N SER A 419 -50.28 -20.65 -3.03
CA SER A 419 -49.16 -21.11 -3.88
C SER A 419 -49.32 -22.57 -4.26
N LEU A 420 -49.74 -23.45 -3.35
CA LEU A 420 -50.02 -24.85 -3.69
C LEU A 420 -51.14 -24.99 -4.72
N VAL A 421 -52.23 -24.24 -4.60
CA VAL A 421 -53.34 -24.27 -5.56
C VAL A 421 -52.87 -23.81 -6.94
N ASP A 422 -52.08 -22.75 -7.01
CA ASP A 422 -51.59 -22.20 -8.27
C ASP A 422 -50.56 -23.12 -8.94
N SER A 423 -49.74 -23.83 -8.15
CA SER A 423 -48.70 -24.74 -8.63
C SER A 423 -49.17 -26.19 -8.81
N PHE A 424 -50.43 -26.50 -8.51
CA PHE A 424 -50.97 -27.84 -8.64
C PHE A 424 -51.68 -28.03 -9.97
N SER A 425 -51.32 -29.11 -10.67
CA SER A 425 -52.03 -29.52 -11.89
C SER A 425 -52.28 -31.02 -11.95
N THR A 426 -53.28 -31.41 -12.73
CA THR A 426 -53.63 -32.81 -12.99
C THR A 426 -53.75 -33.05 -14.49
N SER A 427 -53.31 -34.22 -14.95
CA SER A 427 -53.39 -34.64 -16.35
C SER A 427 -53.60 -36.14 -16.46
N VAL A 428 -54.37 -36.59 -17.46
CA VAL A 428 -54.51 -38.02 -17.78
C VAL A 428 -53.35 -38.44 -18.70
N VAL A 429 -52.59 -39.46 -18.30
CA VAL A 429 -51.36 -39.91 -18.97
C VAL A 429 -51.61 -41.11 -19.88
N LEU A 430 -52.44 -42.08 -19.47
CA LEU A 430 -52.83 -43.22 -20.29
C LEU A 430 -54.35 -43.37 -20.33
N HIS A 431 -54.87 -43.62 -21.53
CA HIS A 431 -56.30 -43.73 -21.83
C HIS A 431 -56.58 -45.04 -22.60
N PRO A 432 -56.85 -46.15 -21.89
CA PRO A 432 -56.91 -47.49 -22.48
C PRO A 432 -58.09 -47.73 -23.44
N THR A 433 -59.19 -46.99 -23.30
CA THR A 433 -60.38 -47.08 -24.16
C THR A 433 -60.95 -45.68 -24.38
N GLY A 434 -61.46 -45.37 -25.58
CA GLY A 434 -61.91 -44.02 -25.97
C GLY A 434 -63.14 -43.45 -25.25
N ASP A 435 -63.52 -43.99 -24.08
CA ASP A 435 -64.64 -43.50 -23.28
C ASP A 435 -64.18 -42.41 -22.32
N LEU A 436 -64.75 -41.21 -22.44
CA LEU A 436 -64.39 -40.01 -21.67
C LEU A 436 -64.42 -40.26 -20.16
N ILE A 437 -63.25 -40.48 -19.55
CA ILE A 437 -63.10 -40.41 -18.10
C ILE A 437 -63.12 -38.92 -17.71
N SER A 438 -64.19 -38.49 -17.05
CA SER A 438 -64.34 -37.12 -16.56
C SER A 438 -63.89 -36.99 -15.09
N LEU A 439 -62.62 -37.24 -14.83
CA LEU A 439 -62.05 -36.96 -13.51
C LEU A 439 -61.68 -35.49 -13.41
N GLN A 440 -62.26 -34.82 -12.41
CA GLN A 440 -61.99 -33.42 -12.11
C GLN A 440 -61.65 -33.26 -10.65
N VAL A 441 -60.77 -32.30 -10.36
CA VAL A 441 -60.55 -31.82 -8.99
C VAL A 441 -61.84 -31.14 -8.55
N HIS A 442 -62.48 -31.72 -7.54
CA HIS A 442 -63.71 -31.22 -6.93
C HIS A 442 -63.39 -30.12 -5.91
N ASP A 443 -62.40 -30.38 -5.06
CA ASP A 443 -61.95 -29.45 -4.02
C ASP A 443 -60.47 -29.65 -3.70
N LEU A 444 -59.83 -28.58 -3.22
CA LEU A 444 -58.49 -28.56 -2.68
C LEU A 444 -58.50 -27.74 -1.39
N GLU A 445 -58.23 -28.43 -0.28
CA GLU A 445 -58.18 -27.83 1.05
C GLU A 445 -56.85 -28.14 1.74
N MET A 446 -56.52 -27.35 2.75
CA MET A 446 -55.41 -27.67 3.67
C MET A 446 -56.02 -28.33 4.91
N ASP A 447 -55.33 -29.32 5.49
CA ASP A 447 -55.74 -29.88 6.76
C ASP A 447 -55.66 -28.79 7.84
N LEU A 448 -56.79 -28.52 8.50
CA LEU A 448 -56.92 -27.49 9.52
C LEU A 448 -56.03 -27.74 10.75
N ALA A 449 -55.61 -28.98 10.98
CA ALA A 449 -54.74 -29.35 12.09
C ALA A 449 -53.25 -29.37 11.72
N ASP A 450 -52.92 -29.46 10.42
CA ASP A 450 -51.54 -29.54 9.94
C ASP A 450 -51.42 -28.93 8.53
N ASN A 451 -50.94 -27.69 8.44
CA ASN A 451 -50.73 -26.96 7.18
C ASN A 451 -49.61 -27.55 6.30
N ARG A 452 -49.01 -28.67 6.71
CA ARG A 452 -48.14 -29.47 5.86
C ARG A 452 -48.91 -30.49 5.04
N VAL A 453 -50.22 -30.65 5.27
CA VAL A 453 -51.06 -31.63 4.58
C VAL A 453 -52.04 -30.90 3.66
N MET A 454 -51.87 -31.11 2.35
CA MET A 454 -52.83 -30.70 1.34
C MET A 454 -53.77 -31.87 1.06
N ILE A 455 -55.07 -31.60 0.99
CA ILE A 455 -56.12 -32.58 0.73
C ILE A 455 -56.77 -32.25 -0.61
N ILE A 456 -56.85 -33.25 -1.48
CA ILE A 456 -57.47 -33.15 -2.80
C ILE A 456 -58.64 -34.11 -2.87
N HIS A 457 -59.80 -33.58 -3.25
CA HIS A 457 -61.00 -34.36 -3.54
C HIS A 457 -61.18 -34.43 -5.04
N LEU A 458 -61.21 -35.64 -5.61
CA LEU A 458 -61.48 -35.87 -7.03
C LEU A 458 -62.88 -36.42 -7.19
N SER A 459 -63.64 -35.86 -8.13
CA SER A 459 -64.95 -36.37 -8.53
C SER A 459 -64.95 -36.75 -10.01
N GLY A 460 -65.63 -37.84 -10.36
CA GLY A 460 -65.78 -38.25 -11.75
C GLY A 460 -66.51 -39.57 -11.91
N VAL A 461 -66.58 -40.04 -13.16
CA VAL A 461 -67.06 -41.37 -13.49
C VAL A 461 -65.87 -42.33 -13.51
N PHE A 462 -65.91 -43.33 -12.65
CA PHE A 462 -64.90 -44.38 -12.57
C PHE A 462 -65.34 -45.59 -13.40
N PRO A 463 -64.49 -46.16 -14.28
CA PRO A 463 -64.80 -47.39 -14.98
C PRO A 463 -65.06 -48.56 -14.01
N PRO A 464 -65.99 -49.47 -14.33
CA PRO A 464 -66.26 -50.67 -13.53
C PRO A 464 -65.07 -51.64 -13.56
N LYS A 465 -64.91 -52.45 -12.52
CA LYS A 465 -63.76 -53.35 -12.35
C LYS A 465 -63.63 -54.37 -13.48
N GLY A 466 -62.37 -54.61 -13.87
CA GLY A 466 -61.99 -55.74 -14.72
C GLY A 466 -62.12 -55.50 -16.23
N ILE A 467 -62.37 -54.27 -16.68
CA ILE A 467 -62.41 -53.91 -18.09
C ILE A 467 -61.15 -53.10 -18.47
N GLY A 468 -60.17 -53.74 -19.12
CA GLY A 468 -59.02 -53.06 -19.73
C GLY A 468 -57.91 -52.62 -18.76
N GLU A 469 -56.89 -51.93 -19.30
CA GLU A 469 -55.85 -51.30 -18.47
C GLU A 469 -56.48 -50.18 -17.61
N THR A 470 -55.95 -49.91 -16.42
CA THR A 470 -56.45 -48.82 -15.57
C THR A 470 -55.89 -47.48 -16.05
N PRO A 471 -56.70 -46.42 -16.14
CA PRO A 471 -56.21 -45.10 -16.54
C PRO A 471 -55.21 -44.57 -15.52
N ILE A 472 -54.13 -43.99 -16.01
CA ILE A 472 -53.10 -43.37 -15.16
C ILE A 472 -53.32 -41.86 -15.17
N MET A 473 -53.56 -41.29 -13.99
CA MET A 473 -53.52 -39.86 -13.76
C MET A 473 -52.15 -39.44 -13.23
N ARG A 474 -51.70 -38.25 -13.61
CA ARG A 474 -50.53 -37.60 -13.03
C ARG A 474 -50.96 -36.33 -12.33
N PHE A 475 -50.64 -36.26 -11.04
CA PHE A 475 -50.61 -35.02 -10.27
C PHE A 475 -49.21 -34.42 -10.36
N THR A 476 -49.16 -33.11 -10.56
CA THR A 476 -47.92 -32.34 -10.56
C THR A 476 -48.04 -31.24 -9.53
N VAL A 477 -47.06 -31.13 -8.65
CA VAL A 477 -46.80 -29.93 -7.85
C VAL A 477 -45.56 -29.29 -8.45
N GLU A 478 -45.74 -28.15 -9.11
CA GLU A 478 -44.63 -27.44 -9.76
C GLU A 478 -43.64 -26.91 -8.72
N GLY A 479 -42.35 -27.10 -8.99
CA GLY A 479 -41.24 -26.50 -8.27
C GLY A 479 -40.66 -25.31 -9.03
N GLY A 480 -39.44 -24.92 -8.66
CA GLY A 480 -38.77 -23.76 -9.23
C GLY A 480 -39.29 -22.41 -8.70
N ASP A 481 -38.89 -21.32 -9.36
CA ASP A 481 -39.06 -19.95 -8.83
C ASP A 481 -40.54 -19.54 -8.68
N SER A 482 -41.44 -20.07 -9.51
CA SER A 482 -42.89 -19.84 -9.43
C SER A 482 -43.67 -21.01 -8.84
N GLY A 483 -42.97 -22.06 -8.40
CA GLY A 483 -43.58 -23.27 -7.86
C GLY A 483 -44.13 -23.12 -6.44
N ALA A 484 -44.49 -24.25 -5.86
CA ALA A 484 -45.09 -24.33 -4.54
C ALA A 484 -44.16 -23.80 -3.44
N ARG A 485 -44.71 -22.95 -2.56
CA ARG A 485 -43.98 -22.24 -1.50
C ARG A 485 -44.43 -22.62 -0.10
N ASP A 486 -43.47 -22.66 0.81
CA ASP A 486 -43.73 -22.75 2.25
C ASP A 486 -44.00 -21.38 2.88
N ILE A 487 -44.45 -21.37 4.14
CA ILE A 487 -44.76 -20.13 4.89
C ILE A 487 -43.53 -19.25 5.13
N ASN A 488 -42.33 -19.81 5.03
CA ASN A 488 -41.04 -19.10 5.12
C ASN A 488 -40.56 -18.60 3.74
N GLY A 489 -41.39 -18.76 2.69
CA GLY A 489 -41.13 -18.32 1.33
C GLY A 489 -40.07 -19.14 0.59
N ASN A 490 -39.73 -20.35 1.05
CA ASN A 490 -38.90 -21.30 0.30
C ASN A 490 -39.74 -21.96 -0.79
N THR A 491 -39.20 -22.11 -2.00
CA THR A 491 -39.82 -22.85 -3.11
C THR A 491 -39.33 -24.29 -3.17
N MET A 492 -40.19 -25.20 -3.62
CA MET A 492 -39.78 -26.55 -4.00
C MET A 492 -38.70 -26.46 -5.09
N SER A 493 -37.64 -27.27 -4.99
CA SER A 493 -36.52 -27.21 -5.95
C SER A 493 -36.89 -27.76 -7.33
N GLU A 494 -37.71 -28.79 -7.36
CA GLU A 494 -38.09 -29.54 -8.55
C GLU A 494 -39.58 -29.89 -8.50
N ASP A 495 -40.16 -30.13 -9.66
CA ASP A 495 -41.54 -30.61 -9.77
C ASP A 495 -41.68 -31.97 -9.08
N ALA A 496 -42.72 -32.13 -8.27
CA ALA A 496 -43.12 -33.43 -7.77
C ALA A 496 -44.22 -33.99 -8.65
N HIS A 497 -43.97 -35.15 -9.26
CA HIS A 497 -44.96 -35.89 -10.03
C HIS A 497 -45.44 -37.11 -9.25
N VAL A 498 -46.75 -37.32 -9.22
CA VAL A 498 -47.37 -38.47 -8.57
C VAL A 498 -48.31 -39.12 -9.58
N TYR A 499 -47.99 -40.34 -9.97
CA TYR A 499 -48.80 -41.12 -10.90
C TYR A 499 -49.72 -42.02 -10.13
N VAL A 500 -51.02 -41.93 -10.38
CA VAL A 500 -52.05 -42.71 -9.70
C VAL A 500 -52.81 -43.52 -10.73
N SER A 501 -52.78 -44.84 -10.58
CA SER A 501 -53.71 -45.77 -11.22
C SER A 501 -54.68 -46.27 -10.16
N TYR A 502 -55.97 -46.32 -10.46
CA TYR A 502 -57.01 -46.73 -9.50
C TYR A 502 -57.79 -47.96 -9.97
#